data_AF-A0A562F7D4-F1
#
_entry.id   AF-A0A562F7D4-F1
#
_cell.length_a   1.000
_cell.length_b   1.000
_cell.length_c   1.000
_cell.angle_alpha   90.00
_cell.angle_beta   90.00
_cell.angle_gamma   90.00
#
_symmetry.space_group_name_H-M   'P 1'
#
loop_
_entity.id
_entity.type
_entity.pdbx_description
1 polymer ?
#
loop_
_entity_poly.entity_id
_entity_poly.type
_entity_poly.pdbx_seq_one_letter_code
_entity_poly.pdbx_strand_id
1 'polypeptide(L)' 'MEDDVEILKAKLRQAAAVIAQLTGKDDVLGGEGKRALEYFNSDHFDPAFLPWPKPEEESIRPEDLNATNDD' A
#
# COMPACT_ATOMS: atom_id res chain seq x y z
N MET A 1 -1.49 -7.10 29.15
CA MET A 1 -1.08 -5.77 28.63
C MET A 1 0.13 -5.88 27.72
N GLU A 2 1.29 -6.38 28.17
CA GLU A 2 2.44 -6.59 27.26
C GLU A 2 2.17 -7.72 26.24
N ASP A 3 1.42 -8.76 26.65
CA ASP A 3 0.97 -9.84 25.77
C ASP A 3 0.04 -9.39 24.63
N ASP A 4 -0.77 -8.34 24.85
CA ASP A 4 -1.80 -7.92 23.89
C ASP A 4 -1.19 -7.28 22.65
N VAL A 5 -0.10 -6.53 22.82
CA VAL A 5 0.65 -5.91 21.72
C VAL A 5 1.39 -6.95 20.90
N GLU A 6 2.02 -7.93 21.54
CA GLU A 6 2.75 -9.00 20.86
C GLU A 6 1.80 -9.95 20.10
N ILE A 7 0.63 -10.25 20.66
CA ILE A 7 -0.44 -10.98 19.95
C ILE A 7 -0.91 -10.20 18.71
N LEU A 8 -1.09 -8.88 18.84
CA LEU A 8 -1.53 -8.04 17.72
C LEU A 8 -0.49 -8.02 16.59
N LYS A 9 0.80 -7.85 16.92
CA LYS A 9 1.91 -7.92 15.94
C LYS A 9 1.96 -9.29 15.25
N ALA A 10 1.82 -10.38 16.00
CA ALA A 10 1.80 -11.73 15.44
C ALA A 10 0.64 -11.91 14.43
N LYS A 11 -0.55 -11.38 14.77
CA LYS A 11 -1.73 -11.44 13.90
C LYS A 11 -1.56 -10.61 12.61
N LEU A 12 -0.93 -9.44 12.69
CA LEU A 12 -0.63 -8.62 11.51
C LEU A 12 0.35 -9.30 10.56
N ARG A 13 1.43 -9.88 11.09
CA ARG A 13 2.38 -10.67 10.29
C ARG A 13 1.71 -11.87 9.61
N GLN A 14 0.82 -12.55 10.33
CA GLN A 14 0.03 -13.65 9.75
C GLN A 14 -0.88 -13.17 8.61
N ALA A 15 -1.56 -12.03 8.79
CA ALA A 15 -2.42 -11.47 7.75
C ALA A 15 -1.64 -11.14 6.47
N ALA A 16 -0.46 -10.52 6.59
CA ALA A 16 0.41 -10.24 5.44
C ALA A 16 0.82 -11.53 4.70
N ALA A 17 1.24 -12.57 5.42
CA ALA A 17 1.62 -13.85 4.84
C ALA A 17 0.45 -14.54 4.10
N VAL A 18 -0.76 -14.50 4.68
CA VAL A 18 -1.96 -15.08 4.06
C VAL A 18 -2.34 -14.33 2.79
N ILE A 19 -2.32 -13.00 2.81
CA ILE A 19 -2.61 -12.18 1.61
C ILE A 19 -1.63 -12.53 0.50
N ALA A 20 -0.32 -12.53 0.79
CA ALA A 20 0.71 -12.89 -0.18
C ALA A 20 0.52 -14.29 -0.78
N GLN A 21 0.10 -15.26 0.04
CA GLN A 21 -0.17 -16.63 -0.41
C GLN A 21 -1.42 -16.71 -1.31
N LEU A 22 -2.49 -16.00 -0.97
CA LEU A 22 -3.76 -16.02 -1.70
C LEU A 22 -3.68 -15.32 -3.04
N THR A 23 -2.90 -14.25 -3.15
CA THR A 23 -2.73 -13.52 -4.40
C THR A 23 -1.74 -14.18 -5.36
N GLY A 24 -1.07 -15.26 -4.95
CA GLY A 24 0.02 -15.83 -5.72
C GLY A 24 1.28 -14.97 -5.61
N LYS A 25 2.44 -15.64 -5.49
CA LYS A 25 3.75 -14.99 -5.28
C LYS A 25 3.95 -13.85 -6.28
N ASP A 26 3.85 -12.62 -5.78
CA ASP A 26 4.32 -11.35 -6.35
C ASP A 26 3.83 -10.88 -7.74
N ASP A 27 3.34 -11.76 -8.60
CA ASP A 27 2.99 -11.43 -9.99
C ASP A 27 1.57 -10.86 -10.15
N VAL A 28 0.65 -11.12 -9.22
CA VAL A 28 -0.74 -10.59 -9.28
C VAL A 28 -0.91 -9.31 -8.47
N LEU A 29 -0.01 -9.05 -7.51
CA LEU A 29 -0.14 -7.94 -6.56
C LEU A 29 0.24 -6.57 -7.15
N GLY A 30 0.85 -6.54 -8.34
CA GLY A 30 1.39 -5.29 -8.89
C GLY A 30 2.36 -4.58 -7.93
N GLY A 31 2.63 -3.29 -8.16
CA GLY A 31 3.46 -2.50 -7.25
C GLY A 31 2.77 -2.16 -5.92
N GLU A 32 1.44 -2.02 -5.93
CA GLU A 32 0.64 -1.61 -4.78
C GLU A 32 0.53 -2.70 -3.72
N GLY A 33 0.29 -3.94 -4.14
CA GLY A 33 0.21 -5.07 -3.23
C GLY A 33 1.56 -5.40 -2.59
N LYS A 34 2.68 -5.23 -3.32
CA LYS A 34 4.03 -5.34 -2.75
C LYS A 34 4.26 -4.29 -1.65
N ARG A 35 3.90 -3.03 -1.90
CA ARG A 35 4.03 -1.96 -0.91
C ARG A 35 3.15 -2.19 0.32
N ALA A 36 1.94 -2.72 0.14
CA ALA A 36 1.06 -3.09 1.25
C ALA A 36 1.68 -4.18 2.13
N LEU A 37 2.24 -5.23 1.52
CA LEU A 37 2.93 -6.29 2.25
C LEU A 37 4.15 -5.77 3.02
N GLU A 38 4.95 -4.90 2.40
CA GLU A 38 6.10 -4.27 3.06
C GLU A 38 5.69 -3.44 4.28
N TYR A 39 4.63 -2.63 4.16
CA TYR A 39 4.11 -1.82 5.26
C TYR A 39 3.68 -2.68 6.45
N PHE A 40 2.88 -3.72 6.22
CA PHE A 40 2.39 -4.60 7.30
C PHE A 40 3.46 -5.51 7.91
N ASN A 41 4.60 -5.69 7.22
CA ASN A 41 5.75 -6.39 7.76
C ASN A 41 6.66 -5.48 8.61
N SER A 42 6.41 -4.17 8.62
CA SER A 42 7.17 -3.19 9.40
C SER A 42 6.50 -2.91 10.76
N ASP A 43 7.29 -2.38 11.70
CA ASP A 43 6.78 -1.90 12.99
C ASP A 43 6.29 -0.43 12.92
N HIS A 44 6.31 0.19 11.73
CA HIS A 44 5.87 1.56 11.53
C HIS A 44 4.34 1.63 11.40
N PHE A 45 3.73 2.62 12.07
CA PHE A 45 2.30 2.90 11.96
C PHE A 45 2.09 4.27 11.32
N ASP A 46 1.41 4.29 10.18
CA ASP A 46 0.92 5.47 9.49
C ASP A 46 -0.61 5.39 9.35
N PRO A 47 -1.38 6.24 10.06
CA PRO A 47 -2.84 6.26 9.96
C PRO A 47 -3.33 6.74 8.58
N ALA A 48 -2.46 7.34 7.76
CA ALA A 48 -2.75 7.78 6.40
C ALA A 48 -2.28 6.78 5.33
N PHE A 49 -1.84 5.57 5.71
CA PHE A 49 -1.44 4.55 4.76
C PHE A 49 -2.62 4.11 3.88
N LEU A 50 -2.57 4.48 2.59
CA LEU A 50 -3.50 4.00 1.57
C LEU A 50 -2.70 3.27 0.47
N PRO A 51 -3.16 2.10 -0.03
CA PRO A 51 -2.64 1.60 -1.30
C PRO A 51 -2.96 2.62 -2.40
N TRP A 52 -1.99 2.87 -3.27
CA TRP A 52 -2.11 3.85 -4.36
C TRP A 52 -3.04 3.29 -5.46
N PRO A 53 -3.46 4.12 -6.44
CA PRO A 53 -3.26 5.56 -6.48
C PRO A 53 -4.14 6.27 -5.45
N LYS A 54 -3.59 7.31 -4.80
CA LYS A 54 -4.47 8.22 -4.06
C LYS A 54 -5.38 8.86 -5.10
N PRO A 55 -6.72 8.80 -4.95
CA PRO A 55 -7.65 9.36 -5.92
C PRO A 55 -7.40 10.85 -6.24
N GLU A 56 -6.72 11.56 -5.34
CA GLU A 56 -6.39 12.99 -5.49
C GLU A 56 -5.11 13.25 -6.31
N GLU A 57 -4.23 12.27 -6.51
CA GLU A 57 -2.96 12.46 -7.24
C GLU A 57 -3.04 12.08 -8.74
N GLU A 58 -4.13 11.45 -9.19
CA GLU A 58 -4.31 11.01 -10.59
C GLU A 58 -5.35 11.83 -11.36
N SER A 59 -5.38 13.15 -11.17
CA SER A 59 -6.07 14.03 -12.11
C SER A 59 -5.21 15.25 -12.44
N ILE A 60 -4.16 15.03 -13.22
CA ILE A 60 -3.73 16.07 -14.16
C ILE A 60 -4.87 16.12 -15.17
N ARG A 61 -5.72 17.15 -15.08
CA ARG A 61 -6.84 17.26 -16.00
C ARG A 61 -6.28 17.53 -17.39
N PRO A 62 -6.87 17.00 -18.47
CA PRO A 62 -6.36 17.19 -19.82
C PRO A 62 -6.13 18.67 -20.18
N GLU A 63 -6.92 19.57 -19.61
CA GLU A 63 -6.74 21.03 -19.74
C GLU A 63 -5.38 21.56 -19.26
N ASP A 64 -4.72 20.91 -18.30
CA ASP A 64 -3.43 21.33 -17.75
C ASP A 64 -2.23 20.81 -18.58
N LEU A 65 -2.47 19.85 -19.50
CA LEU A 65 -1.44 19.30 -20.40
C LEU A 65 -1.18 20.18 -21.63
N ASN A 66 -2.05 21.17 -21.89
CA ASN A 66 -2.01 21.99 -23.10
C ASN A 66 -1.24 23.32 -22.92
N ALA A 67 -0.71 23.60 -21.73
CA ALA A 67 -0.07 24.89 -21.40
C ALA A 67 1.45 24.95 -21.66
N THR A 68 2.05 23.95 -22.31
CA THR A 68 3.52 23.87 -22.49
C THR A 68 3.97 23.89 -23.96
N ASN A 69 3.08 24.12 -24.92
CA ASN A 69 3.42 23.98 -26.35
C ASN A 69 3.23 25.25 -27.19
N ASP A 70 3.37 26.45 -26.61
CA ASP A 70 3.18 27.72 -27.33
C ASP A 70 4.34 28.72 -27.08
N ASP A 71 5.59 28.28 -27.34
CA ASP A 71 6.75 29.17 -27.50
C ASP A 71 7.69 28.65 -28.62
#